data_AF-A0ABD2UL98-F1
#
_entry.id   AF-A0ABD2UL98-F1
#
_cell.length_a   1.000
_cell.length_b   1.000
_cell.length_c   1.000
_cell.angle_alpha   90.00
_cell.angle_beta   90.00
_cell.angle_gamma   90.00
#
_symmetry.space_group_name_H-M   'P 1'
#
loop_
_entity.id
_entity.type
_entity.pdbx_description
1 polymer ?
#
loop_
_entity_poly.entity_id
_entity_poly.type
_entity_poly.pdbx_seq_one_letter_code
_entity_poly.pdbx_strand_id
1 'polypeptide(L)'
;MSLYRQLLRKTPAAQTLKPILRSISTAADSTSTAVQSHHNDHQRNHEFRPPSDYLNSWTAPKDPKEAEAKLARLRREYAKKVKEVRKEYIQEMELQRIEKMRKDEAKKEAQRIANEERKVAKAAEKKAKAKEREAAEEEFRKTLLKERQEKLEYWRMREKNFSKKKKEKNDLLQRQSSMWIDEKELEKKTLEAIVDTVHL
;
A
#
# COMPACT_ATOMS: atom_id res chain seq x y z
N MET A 1 -16.67 49.29 -47.01
CA MET A 1 -16.09 48.95 -48.33
C MET A 1 -15.26 47.70 -48.17
N SER A 2 -15.72 46.63 -48.82
CA SER A 2 -14.99 45.37 -49.08
C SER A 2 -13.56 45.63 -49.53
N LEU A 3 -12.61 44.74 -49.21
CA LEU A 3 -11.75 44.08 -50.19
C LEU A 3 -10.87 42.97 -49.54
N TYR A 4 -11.27 41.72 -49.81
CA TYR A 4 -10.47 40.55 -50.24
C TYR A 4 -9.09 40.27 -49.60
N ARG A 5 -8.97 39.21 -48.79
CA ARG A 5 -8.53 37.83 -49.14
C ARG A 5 -7.16 37.74 -49.86
N GLN A 6 -6.14 37.32 -49.12
CA GLN A 6 -5.05 36.49 -49.64
C GLN A 6 -4.77 35.34 -48.66
N LEU A 7 -5.07 34.11 -49.10
CA LEU A 7 -4.76 32.87 -48.39
C LEU A 7 -3.36 32.42 -48.81
N LEU A 8 -2.36 32.60 -47.95
CA LEU A 8 -1.11 31.86 -48.04
C LEU A 8 -1.34 30.44 -47.52
N ARG A 9 -1.40 29.46 -48.43
CA ARG A 9 -1.29 28.04 -48.08
C ARG A 9 0.14 27.76 -47.62
N LYS A 10 0.35 27.66 -46.31
CA LYS A 10 1.54 27.00 -45.74
C LYS A 10 1.21 25.51 -45.53
N THR A 11 1.97 24.65 -46.17
CA THR A 11 1.97 23.21 -45.93
C THR A 11 2.61 22.92 -44.58
N PRO A 12 1.99 22.12 -43.68
CA PRO A 12 2.71 21.59 -42.53
C PRO A 12 3.52 20.37 -42.98
N ALA A 13 4.85 20.50 -42.86
CA ALA A 13 5.79 19.40 -42.94
C ALA A 13 5.43 18.30 -41.93
N ALA A 14 5.64 17.05 -42.34
CA ALA A 14 5.38 15.85 -41.57
C ALA A 14 6.05 15.91 -40.18
N GLN A 15 5.23 16.04 -39.13
CA GLN A 15 5.67 15.85 -37.76
C GLN A 15 5.60 14.34 -37.44
N THR A 16 6.73 13.66 -37.56
CA THR A 16 6.90 12.31 -37.01
C THR A 16 6.91 12.40 -35.48
N LEU A 17 5.74 12.21 -34.87
CA LEU A 17 5.64 12.00 -33.43
C LEU A 17 6.14 10.59 -33.11
N LYS A 18 7.35 10.51 -32.54
CA LYS A 18 7.86 9.26 -31.95
C LYS A 18 7.06 8.98 -30.67
N PRO A 19 6.40 7.83 -30.51
CA PRO A 19 5.86 7.45 -29.21
C PRO A 19 7.02 7.05 -28.30
N ILE A 20 7.28 7.84 -27.27
CA ILE A 20 8.11 7.44 -26.13
C ILE A 20 7.27 6.44 -25.32
N LEU A 21 7.44 5.16 -25.60
CA LEU A 21 6.94 4.10 -24.73
C LEU A 21 7.83 4.06 -23.49
N ARG A 22 7.33 4.66 -22.41
CA ARG A 22 7.89 4.57 -21.06
C ARG A 22 7.60 3.17 -20.53
N SER A 23 8.51 2.22 -20.77
CA SER A 23 8.51 0.93 -20.08
C SER A 23 9.00 1.15 -18.65
N ILE A 24 8.07 1.14 -17.70
CA ILE A 24 8.40 1.03 -16.28
C ILE A 24 8.46 -0.47 -15.97
N SER A 25 9.63 -1.06 -16.18
CA SER A 25 9.92 -2.42 -15.72
C SER A 25 10.37 -2.33 -14.26
N THR A 26 9.44 -2.48 -13.32
CA THR A 26 9.78 -2.88 -11.95
C THR A 26 9.60 -4.38 -11.84
N ALA A 27 10.73 -5.08 -11.71
CA ALA A 27 10.75 -6.47 -11.30
C ALA A 27 10.07 -6.62 -9.94
N ALA A 28 9.13 -7.55 -9.86
CA ALA A 28 8.75 -8.19 -8.62
C ALA A 28 8.66 -9.69 -8.95
N ASP A 29 9.54 -10.47 -8.33
CA ASP A 29 9.48 -11.92 -8.29
C ASP A 29 8.13 -12.33 -7.69
N SER A 30 7.14 -12.47 -8.55
CA SER A 30 5.87 -13.09 -8.24
C SER A 30 5.92 -14.44 -8.92
N THR A 31 6.06 -15.49 -8.13
CA THR A 31 5.80 -16.87 -8.55
C THR A 31 4.37 -16.93 -9.08
N SER A 32 4.22 -16.60 -10.34
CA SER A 32 3.00 -16.74 -11.10
C SER A 32 2.82 -18.24 -11.30
N THR A 33 2.11 -18.89 -10.38
CA THR A 33 1.28 -20.03 -10.77
C THR A 33 0.31 -19.49 -11.80
N ALA A 34 0.73 -19.58 -13.07
CA ALA A 34 -0.08 -19.20 -14.21
C ALA A 34 -1.36 -20.03 -14.10
N VAL A 35 -2.45 -19.37 -13.71
CA VAL A 35 -3.78 -19.95 -13.72
C VAL A 35 -4.02 -20.30 -15.18
N GLN A 36 -3.93 -21.59 -15.50
CA GLN A 36 -4.11 -22.10 -16.84
C GLN A 36 -5.45 -21.59 -17.34
N SER A 37 -5.41 -20.73 -18.36
CA SER A 37 -6.60 -20.17 -18.96
C SER A 37 -7.43 -21.35 -19.51
N HIS A 38 -8.62 -21.56 -18.96
CA HIS A 38 -9.59 -22.59 -19.36
C HIS A 38 -10.15 -22.39 -20.79
N HIS A 39 -9.50 -21.57 -21.63
CA HIS A 39 -10.07 -21.12 -22.89
C HIS A 39 -9.95 -22.11 -24.05
N ASN A 40 -9.34 -23.30 -23.82
CA ASN A 40 -9.05 -24.26 -24.89
C ASN A 40 -9.36 -25.74 -24.56
N ASP A 41 -10.09 -26.01 -23.47
CA ASP A 41 -10.40 -27.39 -23.07
C ASP A 41 -11.39 -28.08 -24.02
N HIS A 42 -12.12 -27.31 -24.81
CA HIS A 42 -13.06 -27.82 -25.80
C HIS A 42 -12.32 -28.63 -26.87
N GLN A 43 -11.25 -28.07 -27.45
CA GLN A 43 -10.49 -28.73 -28.52
C GLN A 43 -9.75 -30.00 -28.05
N ARG A 44 -9.45 -30.12 -26.75
CA ARG A 44 -8.71 -31.26 -26.19
C ARG A 44 -9.57 -32.49 -25.92
N ASN A 45 -10.86 -32.31 -25.66
CA ASN A 45 -11.76 -33.39 -25.23
C ASN A 45 -12.86 -33.72 -26.26
N HIS A 46 -12.82 -33.12 -27.45
CA HIS A 46 -13.76 -33.46 -28.53
C HIS A 46 -13.23 -34.66 -29.32
N GLU A 47 -13.80 -35.83 -29.07
CA GLU A 47 -13.68 -36.97 -29.97
C GLU A 47 -14.64 -36.76 -31.16
N PHE A 48 -14.08 -36.59 -32.36
CA PHE A 48 -14.88 -36.53 -33.58
C PHE A 48 -15.46 -37.91 -33.88
N ARG A 49 -16.79 -37.98 -34.03
CA ARG A 49 -17.45 -39.21 -34.44
C ARG A 49 -17.09 -39.56 -35.89
N PRO A 50 -16.97 -40.85 -36.24
CA PRO A 50 -16.72 -41.27 -37.61
C PRO A 50 -17.85 -40.83 -38.56
N PRO A 51 -17.58 -40.65 -39.86
CA PRO A 51 -18.60 -40.37 -40.86
C PRO A 51 -19.76 -41.37 -40.79
N SER A 52 -21.01 -40.88 -40.85
CA SER A 52 -22.18 -41.74 -40.72
C SER A 52 -22.66 -42.26 -42.08
N ASP A 53 -22.66 -43.59 -42.28
CA ASP A 53 -23.19 -44.24 -43.49
C ASP A 53 -24.74 -44.27 -43.56
N TYR A 54 -25.40 -43.73 -42.54
CA TYR A 54 -26.86 -43.79 -42.38
C TYR A 54 -27.62 -43.23 -43.58
N LEU A 55 -27.13 -42.13 -44.18
CA LEU A 55 -27.78 -41.47 -45.31
C LEU A 55 -27.81 -42.34 -46.59
N ASN A 56 -26.95 -43.35 -46.71
CA ASN A 56 -26.86 -44.23 -47.87
C ASN A 56 -27.57 -45.59 -47.67
N SER A 57 -28.18 -45.82 -46.50
CA SER A 57 -28.73 -47.13 -46.13
C SER A 57 -30.19 -47.37 -46.53
N TRP A 58 -30.88 -46.37 -47.10
CA TRP A 58 -32.30 -46.48 -47.44
C TRP A 58 -32.53 -47.16 -48.78
N THR A 59 -33.20 -48.31 -48.77
CA THR A 59 -33.68 -49.00 -49.97
C THR A 59 -35.19 -48.79 -50.11
N ALA A 60 -35.63 -48.31 -51.28
CA ALA A 60 -37.04 -48.03 -51.53
C ALA A 60 -37.86 -49.34 -51.60
N PRO A 61 -38.86 -49.55 -50.72
CA PRO A 61 -39.73 -50.71 -50.79
C PRO A 61 -40.59 -50.67 -52.06
N LYS A 62 -40.86 -51.83 -52.65
CA LYS A 62 -41.59 -51.95 -53.93
C LYS A 62 -43.11 -51.76 -53.77
N ASP A 63 -43.65 -52.11 -52.61
CA ASP A 63 -45.07 -52.02 -52.29
C ASP A 63 -45.41 -50.78 -51.44
N PRO A 64 -46.46 -50.00 -51.80
CA PRO A 64 -46.76 -48.73 -51.15
C PRO A 64 -47.22 -48.88 -49.69
N LYS A 65 -47.97 -49.93 -49.37
CA LYS A 65 -48.46 -50.20 -48.02
C LYS A 65 -47.32 -50.58 -47.05
N GLU A 66 -46.31 -51.28 -47.54
CA GLU A 66 -45.13 -51.62 -46.75
C GLU A 66 -44.22 -50.41 -46.51
N ALA A 67 -44.10 -49.53 -47.50
CA ALA A 67 -43.35 -48.28 -47.37
C ALA A 67 -43.95 -47.40 -46.26
N GLU A 68 -45.29 -47.27 -46.22
CA GLU A 68 -45.98 -46.51 -45.19
C GLU A 68 -45.77 -47.11 -43.78
N ALA A 69 -45.89 -48.44 -43.63
CA ALA A 69 -45.66 -49.11 -42.36
C ALA A 69 -44.22 -48.95 -41.86
N LYS A 70 -43.22 -49.09 -42.75
CA LYS A 70 -41.80 -48.87 -42.43
C LYS A 70 -41.54 -47.42 -42.02
N LEU A 71 -42.12 -46.45 -42.73
CA LEU A 71 -42.00 -45.03 -42.40
C LEU A 71 -42.66 -44.69 -41.05
N ALA A 72 -43.85 -45.20 -40.78
CA ALA A 72 -44.55 -45.00 -39.52
C ALA A 72 -43.75 -45.57 -38.34
N ARG A 73 -43.15 -46.75 -38.51
CA ARG A 73 -42.25 -47.35 -37.52
C ARG A 73 -41.00 -46.48 -37.30
N LEU A 74 -40.36 -46.03 -38.38
CA LEU A 74 -39.17 -45.17 -38.30
C LEU A 74 -39.47 -43.86 -37.56
N ARG A 75 -40.58 -43.20 -37.88
CA ARG A 75 -41.01 -41.97 -37.19
C ARG A 75 -41.21 -42.19 -35.69
N ARG A 76 -41.83 -43.30 -35.30
CA ARG A 76 -42.04 -43.65 -33.89
C ARG A 76 -40.72 -43.95 -33.17
N GLU A 77 -39.84 -44.74 -33.78
CA GLU A 77 -38.55 -45.09 -33.20
C GLU A 77 -37.64 -43.85 -33.07
N TYR A 78 -37.61 -42.99 -34.10
CA TYR A 78 -36.87 -41.73 -34.04
C TYR A 78 -37.40 -40.81 -32.94
N ALA A 79 -38.72 -40.64 -32.84
CA ALA A 79 -39.32 -39.84 -31.78
C ALA A 79 -38.99 -40.36 -30.38
N LYS A 80 -38.93 -41.69 -30.19
CA LYS A 80 -38.50 -42.32 -28.93
C LYS A 80 -37.03 -42.00 -28.63
N LYS A 81 -36.13 -42.25 -29.60
CA LYS A 81 -34.69 -41.98 -29.45
C LYS A 81 -34.41 -40.52 -29.12
N VAL A 82 -35.04 -39.58 -29.85
CA VAL A 82 -34.87 -38.14 -29.59
C VAL A 82 -35.41 -37.76 -28.20
N LYS A 83 -36.50 -38.39 -27.75
CA LYS A 83 -37.05 -38.15 -26.40
C LYS A 83 -36.10 -38.63 -25.31
N GLU A 84 -35.44 -39.77 -25.51
CA GLU A 84 -34.42 -40.30 -24.59
C GLU A 84 -33.20 -39.36 -24.53
N VAL A 85 -32.64 -38.99 -25.69
CA VAL A 85 -31.51 -38.04 -25.78
C VAL A 85 -31.86 -36.71 -25.11
N ARG A 86 -33.08 -36.20 -25.27
CA ARG A 86 -33.51 -34.96 -24.61
C ARG A 86 -33.53 -35.09 -23.09
N LYS A 87 -33.95 -36.24 -22.56
CA LYS A 87 -33.96 -36.50 -21.11
C LYS A 87 -32.54 -36.57 -20.56
N GLU A 88 -31.66 -37.29 -21.24
CA GLU A 88 -30.23 -37.40 -20.89
C GLU A 88 -29.59 -36.02 -20.86
N TYR A 89 -29.78 -35.22 -21.92
CA TYR A 89 -29.27 -33.86 -21.98
C TYR A 89 -29.75 -32.98 -20.82
N ILE A 90 -31.04 -33.03 -20.46
CA ILE A 90 -31.57 -32.27 -19.33
C ILE A 90 -30.87 -32.69 -18.02
N GLN A 91 -30.65 -33.98 -17.81
CA GLN A 91 -29.96 -34.49 -16.63
C GLN A 91 -28.50 -34.06 -16.59
N GLU A 92 -27.78 -34.15 -17.71
CA GLU A 92 -26.40 -33.69 -17.82
C GLU A 92 -26.27 -32.20 -17.50
N MET A 93 -27.15 -31.37 -18.07
CA MET A 93 -27.15 -29.93 -17.82
C MET A 93 -27.45 -29.59 -16.36
N GLU A 94 -28.34 -30.35 -15.71
CA GLU A 94 -28.63 -30.15 -14.28
C GLU A 94 -27.45 -30.60 -13.40
N LEU A 95 -26.79 -31.71 -13.72
CA LEU A 95 -25.56 -32.13 -13.02
C LEU A 95 -24.46 -31.08 -13.13
N GLN A 96 -24.24 -30.52 -14.32
CA GLN A 96 -23.28 -29.42 -14.53
C GLN A 96 -23.65 -28.18 -13.70
N ARG A 97 -24.93 -27.83 -13.62
CA ARG A 97 -25.40 -26.71 -12.80
C ARG A 97 -25.11 -26.97 -11.31
N ILE A 98 -25.41 -28.16 -10.79
CA ILE A 98 -25.16 -28.52 -9.39
C ILE A 98 -23.66 -28.49 -9.09
N GLU A 99 -22.83 -29.02 -9.99
CA GLU A 99 -21.37 -29.00 -9.83
C GLU A 99 -20.84 -27.56 -9.77
N LYS A 100 -21.34 -26.68 -10.65
CA LYS A 100 -20.99 -25.27 -10.63
C LYS A 100 -21.36 -24.61 -9.30
N MET A 101 -22.56 -24.86 -8.79
CA MET A 101 -23.00 -24.33 -7.49
C MET A 101 -22.09 -24.79 -6.35
N ARG A 102 -21.74 -26.08 -6.30
CA ARG A 102 -20.81 -26.61 -5.28
C ARG A 102 -19.43 -25.95 -5.35
N LYS A 103 -18.90 -25.75 -6.57
CA LYS A 103 -17.62 -25.05 -6.78
C LYS A 103 -17.69 -23.59 -6.33
N ASP A 104 -18.78 -22.90 -6.61
CA ASP A 104 -18.97 -21.50 -6.24
C ASP A 104 -19.15 -21.34 -4.73
N GLU A 105 -19.88 -22.26 -4.07
CA GLU A 105 -20.01 -22.32 -2.61
C GLU A 105 -18.65 -22.54 -1.92
N ALA A 106 -17.88 -23.54 -2.38
CA ALA A 106 -16.55 -23.81 -1.84
C ALA A 106 -15.61 -22.60 -1.99
N LYS A 107 -15.65 -21.92 -3.15
CA LYS A 107 -14.88 -20.68 -3.37
C LYS A 107 -15.31 -19.56 -2.42
N LYS A 108 -16.62 -19.38 -2.22
CA LYS A 108 -17.16 -18.34 -1.34
C LYS A 108 -16.77 -18.58 0.12
N GLU A 109 -16.79 -19.82 0.58
CA GLU A 109 -16.36 -20.20 1.93
C GLU A 109 -14.85 -20.00 2.11
N ALA A 110 -14.03 -20.45 1.15
CA ALA A 110 -12.59 -20.23 1.17
C ALA A 110 -12.24 -18.73 1.22
N GLN A 111 -12.94 -17.91 0.43
CA GLN A 111 -12.79 -16.45 0.47
C GLN A 111 -13.21 -15.84 1.81
N ARG A 112 -14.26 -16.37 2.45
CA ARG A 112 -14.69 -15.89 3.77
C ARG A 112 -13.60 -16.15 4.82
N ILE A 113 -13.08 -17.37 4.87
CA ILE A 113 -12.03 -17.78 5.81
C ILE A 113 -10.79 -16.89 5.62
N ALA A 114 -10.30 -16.75 4.38
CA ALA A 114 -9.13 -15.91 4.10
C ALA A 114 -9.34 -14.43 4.48
N ASN A 115 -10.56 -13.90 4.31
CA ASN A 115 -10.90 -12.54 4.73
C ASN A 115 -10.95 -12.39 6.25
N GLU A 116 -11.45 -13.39 6.97
CA GLU A 116 -11.46 -13.40 8.43
C GLU A 116 -10.04 -13.46 8.99
N GLU A 117 -9.19 -14.35 8.46
CA GLU A 117 -7.76 -14.42 8.81
C GLU A 117 -7.06 -13.08 8.56
N ARG A 118 -7.29 -12.45 7.41
CA ARG A 118 -6.73 -11.13 7.10
C ARG A 118 -7.21 -10.05 8.07
N LYS A 119 -8.47 -10.09 8.51
CA LYS A 119 -9.00 -9.15 9.51
C LYS A 119 -8.34 -9.37 10.87
N VAL A 120 -8.17 -10.62 11.30
CA VAL A 120 -7.49 -10.96 12.55
C VAL A 120 -6.04 -10.50 12.53
N ALA A 121 -5.31 -10.78 11.44
CA ALA A 121 -3.93 -10.33 11.26
C ALA A 121 -3.80 -8.80 11.33
N LYS A 122 -4.68 -8.07 10.61
CA LYS A 122 -4.72 -6.60 10.67
C LYS A 122 -5.06 -6.06 12.05
N ALA A 123 -5.95 -6.72 12.78
CA ALA A 123 -6.31 -6.32 14.15
C ALA A 123 -5.13 -6.52 15.11
N ALA A 124 -4.41 -7.65 14.98
CA ALA A 124 -3.20 -7.92 15.75
C ALA A 124 -2.10 -6.89 15.45
N GLU A 125 -1.85 -6.59 14.17
CA GLU A 125 -0.90 -5.56 13.73
C GLU A 125 -1.26 -4.18 14.29
N LYS A 126 -2.55 -3.79 14.21
CA LYS A 126 -3.02 -2.51 14.76
C LYS A 126 -2.82 -2.45 16.28
N LYS A 127 -3.05 -3.55 17.00
CA LYS A 127 -2.82 -3.64 18.45
C LYS A 127 -1.34 -3.54 18.79
N ALA A 128 -0.46 -4.19 18.03
CA ALA A 128 0.99 -4.07 18.21
C ALA A 128 1.46 -2.62 17.99
N LYS A 129 1.00 -1.98 16.90
CA LYS A 129 1.31 -0.58 16.60
C LYS A 129 0.76 0.40 17.65
N ALA A 130 -0.39 0.09 18.26
CA ALA A 130 -0.92 0.90 19.36
C ALA A 130 -0.01 0.83 20.59
N LYS A 131 0.48 -0.35 20.94
CA LYS A 131 1.45 -0.53 22.04
C LYS A 131 2.78 0.17 21.77
N GLU A 132 3.25 0.15 20.52
CA GLU A 132 4.45 0.86 20.11
C GLU A 132 4.30 2.38 20.30
N ARG A 133 3.14 2.94 19.93
CA ARG A 133 2.85 4.37 20.18
C ARG A 133 2.79 4.70 21.66
N GLU A 134 2.15 3.86 22.46
CA GLU A 134 2.09 4.02 23.92
C GLU A 134 3.50 4.01 24.53
N ALA A 135 4.35 3.06 24.13
CA ALA A 135 5.74 3.01 24.56
C ALA A 135 6.53 4.28 24.14
N ALA A 136 6.35 4.76 22.91
CA ALA A 136 6.98 5.99 22.44
C ALA A 136 6.54 7.23 23.23
N GLU A 137 5.26 7.31 23.62
CA GLU A 137 4.75 8.38 24.49
C GLU A 137 5.34 8.31 25.90
N GLU A 138 5.50 7.12 26.46
CA GLU A 138 6.15 6.93 27.76
C GLU A 138 7.63 7.33 27.72
N GLU A 139 8.34 6.95 26.67
CA GLU A 139 9.73 7.38 26.45
C GLU A 139 9.82 8.90 26.33
N PHE A 140 8.91 9.52 25.57
CA PHE A 140 8.83 10.97 25.46
C PHE A 140 8.57 11.66 26.81
N ARG A 141 7.74 11.08 27.67
CA ARG A 141 7.53 11.61 29.03
C ARG A 141 8.78 11.51 29.89
N LYS A 142 9.52 10.40 29.80
CA LYS A 142 10.77 10.20 30.54
C LYS A 142 11.84 11.21 30.11
N THR A 143 12.02 11.43 28.80
CA THR A 143 12.97 12.43 28.30
C THR A 143 12.60 13.83 28.74
N LEU A 144 11.31 14.17 28.74
CA LEU A 144 10.82 15.48 29.19
C LEU A 144 11.07 15.74 30.70
N LEU A 145 10.94 14.71 31.54
CA LEU A 145 11.29 14.81 32.96
C LEU A 145 12.79 15.01 33.17
N LYS A 146 13.61 14.29 32.40
CA LYS A 146 15.08 14.42 32.44
C LYS A 146 15.52 15.84 32.05
N GLU A 147 15.01 16.36 30.93
CA GLU A 147 15.25 17.74 30.47
C GLU A 147 14.87 18.79 31.52
N ARG A 148 13.74 18.59 32.21
CA ARG A 148 13.32 19.47 33.32
C ARG A 148 14.31 19.42 34.48
N GLN A 149 14.78 18.24 34.86
CA GLN A 149 15.76 18.06 35.93
C GLN A 149 17.09 18.74 35.58
N GLU A 150 17.62 18.51 34.38
CA GLU A 150 18.87 19.13 33.90
C GLU A 150 18.78 20.67 33.91
N LYS A 151 17.64 21.23 33.48
CA LYS A 151 17.41 22.68 33.55
C LYS A 151 17.37 23.20 34.99
N LEU A 152 16.72 22.48 35.91
CA LEU A 152 16.70 22.87 37.32
C LEU A 152 18.11 22.84 37.93
N GLU A 153 18.90 21.81 37.63
CA GLU A 153 20.29 21.71 38.08
C GLU A 153 21.17 22.82 37.51
N TYR A 154 21.01 23.12 36.23
CA TYR A 154 21.67 24.26 35.58
C TYR A 154 21.35 25.58 36.30
N TRP A 155 20.09 25.83 36.64
CA TRP A 155 19.69 27.03 37.38
C TRP A 155 20.30 27.09 38.79
N ARG A 156 20.31 25.98 39.53
CA ARG A 156 20.96 25.90 40.86
C ARG A 156 22.46 26.21 40.76
N MET A 157 23.14 25.67 39.75
CA MET A 157 24.56 25.92 39.52
C MET A 157 24.80 27.38 39.12
N ARG A 158 23.93 27.96 38.29
CA ARG A 158 24.00 29.36 37.89
C ARG A 158 23.83 30.31 39.08
N GLU A 159 22.86 30.04 39.95
CA GLU A 159 22.61 30.83 41.15
C GLU A 159 23.79 30.75 42.12
N LYS A 160 24.35 29.55 42.35
CA LYS A 160 25.57 29.37 43.13
C LYS A 160 26.73 30.18 42.54
N ASN A 161 26.95 30.12 41.22
CA ASN A 161 28.01 30.89 40.56
C ASN A 161 27.79 32.39 40.66
N PHE A 162 26.55 32.87 40.53
CA PHE A 162 26.22 34.28 40.69
C PHE A 162 26.49 34.76 42.13
N SER A 163 26.06 33.97 43.12
CA SER A 163 26.31 34.26 44.53
C SER A 163 27.80 34.30 44.87
N LYS A 164 28.61 33.36 44.35
CA LYS A 164 30.07 33.36 44.48
C LYS A 164 30.70 34.62 43.88
N LYS A 165 30.37 34.95 42.63
CA LYS A 165 30.86 36.18 41.98
C LYS A 165 30.47 37.44 42.75
N LYS A 166 29.26 37.49 43.32
CA LYS A 166 28.82 38.61 44.17
C LYS A 166 29.66 38.72 45.43
N LYS A 167 29.94 37.60 46.11
CA LYS A 167 30.83 37.56 47.28
C LYS A 167 32.25 37.97 46.93
N GLU A 168 32.84 37.39 45.88
CA GLU A 168 34.19 37.74 45.40
C GLU A 168 34.33 39.24 45.11
N LYS A 169 33.33 39.85 44.43
CA LYS A 169 33.30 41.30 44.20
C LYS A 169 33.19 42.09 45.49
N ASN A 170 32.33 41.66 46.42
CA ASN A 170 32.17 42.33 47.70
C ASN A 170 33.44 42.25 48.55
N ASP A 171 34.09 41.09 48.58
CA ASP A 171 35.34 40.86 49.31
C ASP A 171 36.48 41.69 48.71
N LEU A 172 36.56 41.78 47.37
CA LEU A 172 37.51 42.65 46.68
C LEU A 172 37.26 44.12 47.05
N LEU A 173 36.00 44.55 47.00
CA LEU A 173 35.61 45.92 47.33
C LEU A 173 35.90 46.23 48.80
N GLN A 174 35.68 45.28 49.72
CA GLN A 174 36.01 45.41 51.12
C GLN A 174 37.52 45.58 51.34
N ARG A 175 38.36 44.76 50.69
CA ARG A 175 39.83 44.89 50.73
C ARG A 175 40.32 46.23 50.14
N GLN A 176 39.72 46.69 49.05
CA GLN A 176 40.04 48.00 48.46
C GLN A 176 39.59 49.14 49.37
N SER A 177 38.38 49.06 49.93
CA SER A 177 37.81 50.08 50.81
C SER A 177 38.56 50.19 52.14
N SER A 178 39.16 49.11 52.65
CA SER A 178 40.03 49.20 53.83
C SER A 178 41.31 50.00 53.59
N MET A 179 41.66 50.28 52.33
CA MET A 179 42.73 51.21 51.96
C MET A 179 42.22 52.61 51.62
N TRP A 180 40.90 52.84 51.62
CA TRP A 180 40.35 54.17 51.36
C TRP A 180 40.68 55.08 52.54
N ILE A 181 41.07 56.30 52.20
CA ILE A 181 41.52 57.30 53.16
C ILE A 181 40.39 58.30 53.30
N ASP A 182 39.92 58.52 54.53
CA ASP A 182 38.93 59.55 54.79
C ASP A 182 39.49 60.94 54.46
N GLU A 183 38.64 61.84 53.98
CA GLU A 183 39.04 63.16 53.51
C GLU A 183 39.83 63.96 54.56
N LYS A 184 39.50 63.78 55.84
CA LYS A 184 40.18 64.41 56.99
C LYS A 184 41.59 63.86 57.24
N GLU A 185 41.89 62.65 56.78
CA GLU A 185 43.17 61.97 56.96
C GLU A 185 44.03 61.96 55.68
N LEU A 186 43.46 62.44 54.56
CA LEU A 186 44.08 62.43 53.25
C LEU A 186 45.39 63.23 53.21
N GLU A 187 45.37 64.47 53.72
CA GLU A 187 46.55 65.35 53.76
C GLU A 187 47.70 64.72 54.55
N LYS A 188 47.38 64.09 55.70
CA LYS A 188 48.37 63.42 56.56
C LYS A 188 49.03 62.24 55.85
N LYS A 189 48.23 61.37 55.22
CA LYS A 189 48.75 60.22 54.47
C LYS A 189 49.52 60.62 53.20
N THR A 190 49.15 61.71 52.53
CA THR A 190 49.95 62.21 51.39
C THR A 190 51.33 62.70 51.83
N LEU A 191 51.42 63.37 52.98
CA LEU A 191 52.72 63.80 53.51
C LEU A 191 53.56 62.60 53.93
N GLU A 192 52.97 61.60 54.60
CA GLU A 192 53.64 60.35 55.00
C GLU A 192 54.19 59.59 53.78
N ALA A 193 53.38 59.42 52.72
CA ALA A 193 53.83 58.76 51.50
C ALA A 193 54.97 59.50 50.78
N ILE A 194 54.93 60.84 50.74
CA ILE A 194 56.02 61.64 50.18
C ILE A 194 57.30 61.42 50.98
N VAL A 195 57.22 61.42 52.31
CA VAL A 195 58.38 61.21 53.18
C VAL A 195 58.93 59.79 53.02
N ASP A 196 58.10 58.75 53.02
CA ASP A 196 58.53 57.36 52.85
C ASP A 196 59.21 57.10 51.49
N THR A 197 58.76 57.77 50.42
CA THR A 197 59.40 57.64 49.09
C THR A 197 60.78 58.28 49.00
N VAL A 198 61.13 59.18 49.93
CA VAL A 198 62.43 59.87 50.00
C VAL A 198 63.45 59.07 50.83
N HIS A 199 63.01 58.03 51.56
CA HIS A 199 63.86 57.17 52.39
C HIS A 199 64.18 55.80 51.75
N LEU A 200 63.91 55.63 50.45
CA LEU A 200 64.38 54.54 49.57
C LEU A 200 65.47 55.07 48.63
#